data_AF-A0A7S0P543-F1
#
_entry.id   AF-A0A7S0P543-F1
#
_cell.length_a   1.000
_cell.length_b   1.000
_cell.length_c   1.000
_cell.angle_alpha   90.00
_cell.angle_beta   90.00
_cell.angle_gamma   90.00
#
_symmetry.space_group_name_H-M   'P 1'
#
loop_
_entity.id
_entity.type
_entity.pdbx_description
1 polymer ?
#
loop_
_entity_poly.entity_id
_entity_poly.type
_entity_poly.pdbx_seq_one_letter_code
_entity_poly.pdbx_strand_id
1 'polypeptide(L)'
;RPQSMQDDLPPLASVLVFAYVALAASALAEIGRTSLRLPLITGYILAGAAAGPFALQLLTKAEIRSLTFLINDDAMGFIGFSAGSKFLLSDLRTTLTPVLLLLLGLVSTTYALVIGGTSLA
;
A
#
# COMPACT_ATOMS: atom_id res chain seq x y z
N ARG A 1 3.20 29.65 -2.31
CA ARG A 1 4.22 29.65 -3.39
C ARG A 1 3.84 28.57 -4.38
N PRO A 2 3.61 28.88 -5.65
CA PRO A 2 3.27 27.86 -6.64
C PRO A 2 4.55 27.05 -6.88
N GLN A 3 4.61 25.83 -6.35
CA GLN A 3 5.68 24.90 -6.70
C GLN A 3 5.27 24.20 -8.00
N SER A 4 6.07 24.52 -9.01
CA SER A 4 6.09 24.02 -10.37
C SER A 4 5.81 22.51 -10.47
N MET A 5 4.79 22.21 -11.26
CA MET A 5 4.31 20.90 -11.72
C MET A 5 5.31 20.16 -12.64
N GLN A 6 6.63 20.34 -12.45
CA GLN A 6 7.63 19.99 -13.48
C GLN A 6 8.85 19.19 -12.99
N ASP A 7 8.88 18.74 -11.71
CA ASP A 7 9.90 17.80 -11.19
C ASP A 7 9.25 16.59 -10.46
N ASP A 8 8.05 16.17 -10.89
CA ASP A 8 7.25 15.12 -10.21
C ASP A 8 7.71 13.68 -10.51
N LEU A 9 8.81 13.49 -11.25
CA LEU A 9 9.40 12.16 -11.42
C LEU A 9 10.39 11.88 -10.27
N PRO A 10 10.22 10.77 -9.52
CA PRO A 10 11.21 10.39 -8.53
C PRO A 10 12.59 10.27 -9.20
N PRO A 11 13.66 10.75 -8.55
CA PRO A 11 15.00 10.60 -9.09
C PRO A 11 15.26 9.14 -9.46
N LEU A 12 15.89 8.91 -10.62
CA LEU A 12 16.22 7.55 -11.08
C LEU A 12 16.96 6.75 -9.99
N ALA A 13 17.83 7.42 -9.23
CA ALA A 13 18.51 6.82 -8.08
C ALA A 13 17.52 6.30 -7.03
N SER A 14 16.52 7.09 -6.63
CA SER A 14 15.50 6.71 -5.63
C SER A 14 14.67 5.51 -6.10
N VAL A 15 14.32 5.48 -7.39
CA VAL A 15 13.60 4.35 -8.00
C VAL A 15 14.45 3.08 -7.99
N LEU A 16 15.74 3.18 -8.34
CA LEU A 16 16.66 2.04 -8.32
C LEU A 16 16.90 1.52 -6.91
N VAL A 17 17.09 2.41 -5.94
CA VAL A 17 17.22 2.04 -4.52
C VAL A 17 15.94 1.38 -4.02
N PHE A 18 14.78 1.93 -4.33
CA PHE A 18 13.49 1.33 -3.98
C PHE A 18 13.31 -0.04 -4.64
N ALA A 19 13.64 -0.19 -5.93
CA ALA A 19 13.57 -1.47 -6.63
C ALA A 19 14.51 -2.50 -5.99
N TYR A 20 15.73 -2.12 -5.63
CA TYR A 20 16.66 -2.98 -4.91
C TYR A 20 16.10 -3.40 -3.54
N VAL A 21 15.54 -2.47 -2.77
CA VAL A 21 14.88 -2.76 -1.49
C VAL A 21 13.68 -3.68 -1.68
N ALA A 22 12.86 -3.47 -2.73
CA ALA A 22 11.72 -4.32 -3.03
C ALA A 22 12.14 -5.76 -3.39
N LEU A 23 13.22 -5.91 -4.15
CA LEU A 23 13.82 -7.22 -4.46
C LEU A 23 14.32 -7.91 -3.17
N ALA A 24 15.08 -7.20 -2.34
CA ALA A 24 15.53 -7.73 -1.05
C ALA A 24 14.36 -8.11 -0.13
N ALA A 25 13.30 -7.28 -0.12
CA ALA A 25 12.09 -7.54 0.65
C ALA A 25 11.35 -8.80 0.17
N SER A 26 11.35 -9.09 -1.13
CA SER A 26 10.73 -10.31 -1.66
C SER A 26 11.43 -11.58 -1.16
N ALA A 27 12.77 -11.58 -1.09
CA ALA A 27 13.53 -12.67 -0.50
C ALA A 27 13.23 -12.83 1.00
N LEU A 28 13.19 -11.71 1.74
CA LEU A 28 12.86 -11.71 3.17
C LEU A 28 11.43 -12.22 3.43
N ALA A 29 10.47 -11.82 2.60
CA ALA A 29 9.09 -12.27 2.68
C ALA A 29 8.97 -13.78 2.47
N GLU A 30 9.69 -14.33 1.50
CA GLU A 30 9.65 -15.76 1.22
C GLU A 30 10.33 -16.61 2.31
N ILE A 31 11.43 -16.11 2.88
CA ILE A 31 12.08 -16.72 4.06
C ILE A 31 11.13 -16.69 5.26
N GLY A 32 10.50 -15.54 5.54
CA GLY A 32 9.53 -15.38 6.63
C GLY A 32 8.32 -16.30 6.47
N ARG A 33 7.81 -16.45 5.24
CA ARG A 33 6.71 -17.37 4.93
C ARG A 33 7.11 -18.82 5.18
N THR A 34 8.28 -19.24 4.72
CA THR A 34 8.71 -20.64 4.78
C THR A 34 9.12 -21.06 6.19
N SER A 35 9.86 -20.20 6.89
CA SER A 35 10.44 -20.53 8.20
C SER A 35 9.52 -20.19 9.37
N LEU A 36 8.72 -19.12 9.29
CA LEU A 36 7.85 -18.67 10.39
C LEU A 36 6.34 -18.84 10.08
N ARG A 37 5.97 -19.33 8.88
CA ARG A 37 4.57 -19.45 8.42
C ARG A 37 3.78 -18.15 8.49
N LEU A 38 4.46 -17.01 8.34
CA LEU A 38 3.82 -15.70 8.36
C LEU A 38 3.26 -15.34 6.98
N PRO A 39 2.21 -14.50 6.90
CA PRO A 39 1.75 -13.93 5.63
C PRO A 39 2.87 -13.15 4.95
N LEU A 40 2.99 -13.26 3.62
CA LEU A 40 4.04 -12.57 2.84
C LEU A 40 4.12 -11.06 3.10
N ILE A 41 2.97 -10.41 3.30
CA ILE A 41 2.86 -8.97 3.59
C ILE A 41 3.69 -8.58 4.83
N THR A 42 3.78 -9.46 5.83
CA THR A 42 4.56 -9.18 7.05
C THR A 42 6.05 -9.01 6.74
N GLY A 43 6.61 -9.85 5.86
CA GLY A 43 8.02 -9.75 5.47
C GLY A 43 8.30 -8.48 4.66
N TYR A 44 7.38 -8.07 3.79
CA TYR A 44 7.48 -6.79 3.09
C TYR A 44 7.45 -5.60 4.07
N ILE A 45 6.57 -5.62 5.07
CA ILE A 45 6.49 -4.56 6.10
C ILE A 45 7.79 -4.52 6.93
N LEU A 46 8.31 -5.67 7.37
CA LEU A 46 9.54 -5.73 8.15
C LEU A 46 10.75 -5.25 7.34
N ALA A 47 10.88 -5.70 6.09
CA ALA A 47 11.95 -5.24 5.20
C ALA A 47 11.87 -3.74 4.93
N GLY A 48 10.66 -3.20 4.70
CA GLY A 48 10.44 -1.77 4.53
C GLY A 48 10.75 -0.95 5.78
N ALA A 49 10.38 -1.45 6.96
CA ALA A 49 10.72 -0.82 8.24
C ALA A 49 12.24 -0.81 8.47
N ALA A 50 12.93 -1.90 8.13
CA ALA A 50 14.39 -2.01 8.23
C ALA A 50 15.11 -1.10 7.21
N ALA A 51 14.66 -1.06 5.95
CA ALA A 51 15.26 -0.23 4.91
C ALA A 51 14.91 1.26 5.00
N GLY A 52 13.85 1.59 5.75
CA GLY A 52 13.36 2.95 5.94
C GLY A 52 14.32 3.85 6.73
N PRO A 53 13.91 5.12 6.95
CA PRO A 53 14.76 6.16 7.54
C PRO A 53 15.03 5.95 9.04
N PHE A 54 14.42 4.96 9.66
CA PHE A 54 14.54 4.70 11.11
C PHE A 54 15.60 3.65 11.45
N ALA A 55 15.94 2.75 10.52
CA ALA A 55 16.90 1.67 10.76
C ALA A 55 18.14 1.81 9.87
N LEU A 56 18.09 1.39 8.60
CA LEU A 56 19.26 1.42 7.69
C LEU A 56 19.41 2.76 6.94
N GLN A 57 18.39 3.63 6.95
CA GLN A 57 18.40 4.92 6.24
C GLN A 57 18.70 4.83 4.74
N LEU A 58 18.39 3.69 4.11
CA LEU A 58 18.54 3.49 2.66
C LEU A 58 17.53 4.33 1.87
N LEU A 59 16.35 4.57 2.45
CA LEU A 59 15.31 5.44 1.91
C LEU A 59 15.05 6.58 2.89
N THR A 60 15.47 7.78 2.53
CA THR A 60 15.25 9.00 3.30
C THR A 60 13.81 9.50 3.17
N LYS A 61 13.39 10.39 4.07
CA LYS A 61 12.04 10.99 4.04
C LYS A 61 11.75 11.75 2.73
N ALA A 62 12.78 12.33 2.10
CA ALA A 62 12.64 13.02 0.83
C ALA A 62 12.41 12.04 -0.33
N GLU A 63 13.17 10.94 -0.37
CA GLU A 63 13.02 9.90 -1.39
C GLU A 63 11.67 9.20 -1.27
N ILE A 64 11.24 8.86 -0.05
CA ILE A 64 9.90 8.29 0.20
C ILE A 64 8.81 9.25 -0.31
N ARG A 65 8.95 10.56 -0.06
CA ARG A 65 7.99 11.55 -0.55
C ARG A 65 7.92 11.55 -2.08
N SER A 66 9.07 11.51 -2.76
CA SER A 66 9.12 11.45 -4.23
C SER A 66 8.52 10.15 -4.80
N LEU A 67 8.59 9.05 -4.06
CA LEU A 67 8.02 7.75 -4.46
C LEU A 67 6.51 7.64 -4.20
N THR A 68 5.92 8.58 -3.44
CA THR A 68 4.50 8.56 -3.05
C THR A 68 3.58 8.46 -4.26
N PHE A 69 3.85 9.21 -5.33
CA PHE A 69 3.04 9.17 -6.55
C PHE A 69 3.01 7.76 -7.16
N LEU A 70 4.18 7.17 -7.39
CA LEU A 70 4.30 5.82 -7.94
C LEU A 70 3.66 4.74 -7.05
N ILE A 71 3.80 4.86 -5.72
CA ILE A 71 3.31 3.83 -4.79
C ILE A 71 1.80 3.98 -4.53
N ASN A 72 1.34 5.19 -4.19
CA ASN A 72 -0.04 5.42 -3.78
C ASN A 72 -1.00 5.47 -4.97
N ASP A 73 -0.56 5.96 -6.13
CA ASP A 73 -1.45 6.09 -7.27
C ASP A 73 -1.33 4.85 -8.17
N ASP A 74 -0.14 4.55 -8.68
CA ASP A 74 0.04 3.45 -9.65
C ASP A 74 0.00 2.08 -8.96
N ALA A 75 0.83 1.84 -7.94
CA ALA A 75 0.94 0.51 -7.34
C ALA A 75 -0.34 0.07 -6.62
N MET A 76 -1.02 0.96 -5.87
CA MET A 76 -2.33 0.63 -5.28
C MET A 76 -3.38 0.35 -6.37
N GLY A 77 -3.36 1.09 -7.47
CA GLY A 77 -4.21 0.83 -8.64
C GLY A 77 -3.99 -0.56 -9.22
N PHE A 78 -2.73 -0.96 -9.44
CA PHE A 78 -2.39 -2.30 -9.94
C PHE A 78 -2.78 -3.42 -8.96
N ILE A 79 -2.60 -3.23 -7.65
CA ILE A 79 -3.03 -4.19 -6.63
C ILE A 79 -4.55 -4.35 -6.65
N GLY A 80 -5.29 -3.24 -6.70
CA GLY A 80 -6.75 -3.23 -6.80
C GLY A 80 -7.26 -3.90 -8.08
N PHE A 81 -6.64 -3.60 -9.23
CA PHE A 81 -6.98 -4.23 -10.50
C PHE A 81 -6.67 -5.73 -10.52
N SER A 82 -5.51 -6.13 -9.99
CA SER A 82 -5.11 -7.55 -9.88
C SER A 82 -6.09 -8.33 -9.01
N ALA A 83 -6.44 -7.80 -7.83
CA ALA A 83 -7.44 -8.40 -6.95
C ALA A 83 -8.83 -8.43 -7.63
N GLY A 84 -9.22 -7.34 -8.30
CA GLY A 84 -10.46 -7.21 -9.06
C GLY A 84 -10.59 -8.27 -10.17
N SER A 85 -9.51 -8.54 -10.89
CA SER A 85 -9.47 -9.51 -11.99
C SER A 85 -9.76 -10.96 -11.56
N LYS A 86 -9.61 -11.27 -10.26
CA LYS A 86 -9.92 -12.59 -9.70
C LYS A 86 -11.40 -12.80 -9.43
N PHE A 87 -12.21 -11.75 -9.45
CA PHE A 87 -13.64 -11.85 -9.22
C PHE A 87 -14.39 -12.08 -10.54
N LEU A 88 -15.03 -13.25 -10.67
CA LEU A 88 -15.89 -13.54 -11.79
C LEU A 88 -17.28 -12.92 -11.57
N LEU A 89 -17.72 -12.07 -12.51
CA LEU A 89 -19.02 -11.40 -12.43
C LEU A 89 -20.20 -12.39 -12.35
N SER A 90 -20.06 -13.59 -12.91
CA SER A 90 -21.05 -14.68 -12.78
C SER A 90 -21.26 -15.08 -11.33
N ASP A 91 -20.17 -15.20 -10.57
CA ASP A 91 -20.16 -15.73 -9.21
C ASP A 91 -20.59 -14.64 -8.23
N LEU A 92 -20.21 -13.39 -8.53
CA LEU A 92 -20.57 -12.24 -7.72
C LEU A 92 -22.05 -11.89 -7.77
N ARG A 93 -22.75 -12.04 -8.91
CA ARG A 93 -24.13 -11.54 -9.08
C ARG A 93 -25.09 -11.96 -7.96
N THR A 94 -24.96 -13.19 -7.46
CA THR A 94 -25.81 -13.72 -6.38
C THR A 94 -25.46 -13.13 -5.01
N THR A 95 -24.21 -12.74 -4.78
CA THR A 95 -23.70 -12.25 -3.49
C THR A 95 -23.38 -10.75 -3.50
N LEU A 96 -23.57 -10.07 -4.64
CA LEU A 96 -23.19 -8.68 -4.87
C LEU A 96 -23.99 -7.73 -3.98
N THR A 97 -25.31 -7.90 -3.94
CA THR A 97 -26.20 -7.07 -3.13
C THR A 97 -25.88 -7.14 -1.63
N PRO A 98 -25.78 -8.32 -0.98
CA PRO A 98 -25.42 -8.37 0.44
C PRO A 98 -24.01 -7.84 0.70
N VAL A 99 -23.04 -8.12 -0.18
CA VAL A 99 -21.67 -7.59 -0.03
C VAL A 99 -21.65 -6.07 -0.12
N LEU A 100 -22.35 -5.47 -1.08
CA LEU A 100 -22.43 -4.02 -1.20
C LEU A 100 -23.13 -3.38 0.00
N LEU A 101 -24.22 -3.97 0.49
CA LEU A 101 -24.90 -3.48 1.69
C LEU A 101 -23.98 -3.52 2.92
N LEU A 102 -23.23 -4.61 3.10
CA LEU A 102 -22.25 -4.75 4.18
C LEU A 102 -21.10 -3.74 4.05
N LEU A 103 -20.54 -3.58 2.85
CA LEU A 103 -19.46 -2.62 2.60
C LEU A 103 -19.94 -1.17 2.81
N LEU A 104 -21.13 -0.83 2.29
CA LEU A 104 -21.73 0.49 2.48
C LEU A 104 -21.96 0.76 3.97
N GLY A 105 -22.59 -0.18 4.68
CA GLY A 105 -22.82 -0.07 6.12
C GLY A 105 -21.52 0.10 6.90
N LEU A 106 -20.54 -0.77 6.67
CA LEU A 106 -19.25 -0.72 7.37
C LEU A 106 -18.52 0.61 7.14
N VAL A 107 -18.37 1.02 5.87
CA VAL A 107 -17.67 2.26 5.53
C VAL A 107 -18.42 3.48 6.08
N SER A 108 -19.74 3.56 5.89
CA SER A 108 -20.54 4.66 6.43
C SER A 108 -20.47 4.74 7.95
N THR A 109 -20.58 3.61 8.65
CA THR A 109 -20.49 3.58 10.11
C THR A 109 -19.09 3.96 10.60
N THR A 110 -18.02 3.45 10.00
CA THR A 110 -16.64 3.81 10.40
C THR A 110 -16.39 5.30 10.19
N TYR A 111 -16.79 5.86 9.05
CA TYR A 111 -16.64 7.31 8.80
C TYR A 111 -17.49 8.16 9.75
N ALA A 112 -18.75 7.78 9.98
CA ALA A 112 -19.62 8.50 10.91
C ALA A 112 -19.07 8.50 12.34
N LEU A 113 -18.53 7.37 12.80
CA LEU A 113 -17.92 7.24 14.12
C LEU A 113 -16.66 8.10 14.26
N VAL A 114 -15.78 8.09 13.26
CA VAL A 114 -14.55 8.90 13.28
C VAL A 114 -14.90 10.39 13.30
N ILE A 115 -15.79 10.85 12.43
CA ILE A 115 -16.20 12.26 12.36
C ILE A 115 -16.88 12.69 13.67
N GLY A 116 -17.82 11.88 14.16
CA GLY A 116 -18.52 12.15 15.42
C GLY A 116 -17.57 12.18 16.62
N GLY A 117 -16.60 11.28 16.67
CA GLY A 117 -15.58 11.23 17.73
C GLY A 117 -14.63 12.42 17.71
N THR A 118 -14.19 12.86 16.52
CA THR A 118 -13.33 14.05 16.39
C THR A 118 -14.04 15.37 16.65
N SER A 119 -15.37 15.42 16.53
CA SER A 119 -16.14 16.63 16.84
C SER A 119 -16.43 16.80 18.34
N LEU A 120 -16.18 15.77 19.15
CA LEU A 120 -16.38 15.78 20.61
C LEU A 120 -15.08 16.03 21.40
N ALA A 121 -13.92 15.97 20.74
CA ALA A 121 -12.59 16.20 21.31
C ALA A 121 -12.07 17.59 20.94
#